data_AF-A0A7S2LHL5-F1
#
_entry.id   AF-A0A7S2LHL5-F1
#
_cell.length_a   1.000
_cell.length_b   1.000
_cell.length_c   1.000
_cell.angle_alpha   90.00
_cell.angle_beta   90.00
_cell.angle_gamma   90.00
#
_symmetry.space_group_name_H-M   'P 1'
#
loop_
_entity.id
_entity.type
_entity.pdbx_description
1 polymer ?
#
loop_
_entity_poly.entity_id
_entity_poly.type
_entity_poly.pdbx_seq_one_letter_code
_entity_poly.pdbx_strand_id
1 'polypeptide(L)'
;PHEIDLGDKDMVGGLFKMRATKDAHQSMIDFLISNFEFEYATVRLHFVTGLLSFTVAQALRVRYALRKYKELSLSGMCCLLCVASSMMAYTNANTITYGGYLGLLRRQLWLSFKFLTTRIHAGPLSAVTALLAVLCLTYAIKGMFSPEFEYFEDDLVEEVKRTWRNR
;
A
#
# COMPACT_ATOMS: atom_id res chain seq x y z
N PRO A 1 10.59 -43.15 -58.71
CA PRO A 1 9.17 -43.53 -58.55
C PRO A 1 8.72 -43.28 -57.10
N HIS A 2 8.04 -42.13 -56.94
CA HIS A 2 7.11 -41.75 -55.87
C HIS A 2 7.50 -42.02 -54.41
N GLU A 3 8.04 -40.99 -53.76
CA GLU A 3 7.71 -40.72 -52.35
C GLU A 3 6.72 -39.55 -52.33
N ILE A 4 5.60 -39.77 -51.64
CA ILE A 4 4.40 -38.95 -51.70
C ILE A 4 4.61 -37.73 -50.79
N ASP A 5 4.70 -36.57 -51.43
CA ASP A 5 4.64 -35.24 -50.82
C ASP A 5 3.20 -34.99 -50.36
N LEU A 6 2.94 -35.12 -49.06
CA LEU A 6 1.70 -34.68 -48.42
C LEU A 6 1.93 -33.28 -47.85
N GLY A 7 1.93 -32.31 -48.76
CA GLY A 7 1.65 -30.93 -48.41
C GLY A 7 0.16 -30.73 -48.20
N ASP A 8 -0.21 -30.29 -47.00
CA ASP A 8 -1.27 -29.30 -46.78
C ASP A 8 -0.91 -28.57 -45.48
N LYS A 9 -0.28 -27.39 -45.57
CA LYS A 9 -0.95 -26.08 -45.54
C LYS A 9 -2.07 -26.03 -44.51
N ASP A 10 -1.74 -25.48 -43.35
CA ASP A 10 -2.60 -24.51 -42.69
C ASP A 10 -1.74 -23.39 -42.09
N MET A 11 -1.73 -22.28 -42.83
CA MET A 11 -1.39 -20.96 -42.33
C MET A 11 -2.50 -20.49 -41.39
N VAL A 12 -2.32 -20.62 -40.08
CA VAL A 12 -3.11 -19.88 -39.10
C VAL A 12 -2.20 -19.40 -37.99
N GLY A 13 -2.25 -18.09 -37.73
CA GLY A 13 -1.38 -17.35 -36.82
C GLY A 13 -1.24 -17.99 -35.44
N GLY A 14 0.01 -18.16 -35.00
CA GLY A 14 0.36 -18.66 -33.69
C GLY A 14 1.17 -17.62 -32.91
N LEU A 15 0.48 -16.81 -32.12
CA LEU A 15 0.99 -15.87 -31.10
C LEU A 15 1.72 -16.59 -29.93
N PHE A 16 2.23 -17.80 -30.15
CA PHE A 16 2.85 -18.64 -29.12
C PHE A 16 4.04 -19.41 -29.73
N LYS A 17 5.05 -18.68 -30.18
CA LYS A 17 6.39 -19.26 -30.28
C LYS A 17 6.97 -19.29 -28.86
N MET A 18 6.52 -20.24 -28.03
CA MET A 18 7.20 -20.56 -26.78
C MET A 18 8.62 -20.99 -27.15
N ARG A 19 9.57 -20.09 -26.89
CA ARG A 19 11.00 -20.37 -26.95
C ARG A 19 11.27 -21.46 -25.92
N ALA A 20 11.39 -22.71 -26.38
CA ALA A 20 11.89 -23.80 -25.57
C ALA A 20 13.35 -23.51 -25.21
N THR A 21 13.58 -22.82 -24.10
CA THR A 21 14.90 -22.72 -23.47
C THR A 21 15.00 -23.83 -22.44
N LYS A 22 15.95 -24.73 -22.71
CA LYS A 22 16.45 -25.80 -21.86
C LYS A 22 16.59 -25.41 -20.38
N ASP A 23 16.12 -26.33 -19.54
CA ASP A 23 16.69 -26.77 -18.26
C ASP A 23 16.94 -25.73 -17.16
N ALA A 24 15.87 -25.44 -16.42
CA ALA A 24 15.90 -25.58 -14.97
C ALA A 24 14.48 -25.97 -14.52
N HIS A 25 14.29 -27.20 -14.04
CA HIS A 25 13.15 -27.49 -13.19
C HIS A 25 13.29 -26.65 -11.90
N GLN A 26 12.93 -25.37 -11.94
CA GLN A 26 12.37 -24.72 -10.77
C GLN A 26 11.17 -25.59 -10.39
N SER A 27 11.18 -26.17 -9.19
CA SER A 27 10.08 -27.04 -8.80
C SER A 27 8.79 -26.23 -8.93
N MET A 28 7.71 -26.86 -9.40
CA MET A 28 6.39 -26.21 -9.48
C MET A 28 6.02 -25.55 -8.14
N ILE A 29 6.56 -26.08 -7.04
CA ILE A 29 6.48 -25.54 -5.68
C ILE A 29 7.25 -24.23 -5.54
N ASP A 30 8.47 -24.07 -6.06
CA ASP A 30 9.20 -22.79 -6.04
C ASP A 30 8.51 -21.70 -6.89
N PHE A 31 7.91 -22.12 -8.02
CA PHE A 31 7.11 -21.23 -8.85
C PHE A 31 5.79 -20.84 -8.16
N LEU A 32 5.12 -21.80 -7.49
CA LEU A 32 3.92 -21.53 -6.69
C LEU A 32 4.27 -20.62 -5.51
N ILE A 33 5.32 -20.93 -4.75
CA ILE A 33 5.79 -20.14 -3.62
C ILE A 33 6.08 -18.73 -4.11
N SER A 34 6.84 -18.52 -5.19
CA SER A 34 7.17 -17.16 -5.62
C SER A 34 5.97 -16.35 -6.12
N ASN A 35 4.97 -16.96 -6.76
CA ASN A 35 3.79 -16.23 -7.26
C ASN A 35 2.73 -16.03 -6.17
N PHE A 36 2.40 -17.08 -5.41
CA PHE A 36 1.45 -16.98 -4.29
C PHE A 36 2.03 -16.20 -3.10
N GLU A 37 3.34 -16.20 -2.89
CA GLU A 37 3.98 -15.37 -1.85
C GLU A 37 3.74 -13.89 -2.14
N PHE A 38 3.84 -13.47 -3.41
CA PHE A 38 3.55 -12.08 -3.76
C PHE A 38 2.08 -11.73 -3.53
N GLU A 39 1.14 -12.56 -3.98
CA GLU A 39 -0.28 -12.31 -3.74
C GLU A 39 -0.64 -12.30 -2.25
N TYR A 40 -0.14 -13.29 -1.50
CA TYR A 40 -0.35 -13.40 -0.06
C TYR A 40 0.24 -12.20 0.70
N ALA A 41 1.49 -11.83 0.42
CA ALA A 41 2.14 -10.69 1.04
C ALA A 41 1.43 -9.38 0.67
N THR A 42 0.95 -9.25 -0.57
CA THR A 42 0.17 -8.10 -1.05
C THR A 42 -1.13 -7.97 -0.27
N VAL A 43 -1.95 -9.02 -0.20
CA VAL A 43 -3.25 -8.99 0.49
C VAL A 43 -3.05 -8.68 1.97
N ARG A 44 -2.11 -9.37 2.63
CA ARG A 44 -1.83 -9.17 4.05
C ARG A 44 -1.34 -7.75 4.33
N LEU A 45 -0.44 -7.21 3.50
CA LEU A 45 0.05 -5.85 3.66
C LEU A 45 -1.08 -4.84 3.43
N HIS A 46 -1.88 -4.97 2.37
CA HIS A 46 -2.98 -4.05 2.07
C HIS A 46 -4.02 -4.02 3.19
N PHE A 47 -4.34 -5.19 3.77
CA PHE A 47 -5.25 -5.26 4.90
C PHE A 47 -4.72 -4.49 6.12
N VAL A 48 -3.47 -4.76 6.53
CA VAL A 48 -2.88 -4.11 7.72
C VAL A 48 -2.66 -2.62 7.49
N THR A 49 -2.10 -2.24 6.34
CA THR A 49 -1.88 -0.83 5.96
C THR A 49 -3.22 -0.10 5.83
N GLY A 50 -4.24 -0.72 5.25
CA GLY A 50 -5.58 -0.14 5.13
C GLY A 50 -6.23 0.10 6.50
N LEU A 51 -6.11 -0.85 7.43
CA LEU A 51 -6.61 -0.69 8.80
C LEU A 51 -5.86 0.43 9.55
N LEU A 52 -4.54 0.54 9.34
CA LEU A 52 -3.74 1.63 9.90
C LEU A 52 -4.17 2.99 9.33
N SER A 53 -4.27 3.11 8.00
CA SER A 53 -4.73 4.33 7.33
C SER A 53 -6.14 4.73 7.76
N PHE A 54 -7.04 3.77 7.92
CA PHE A 54 -8.38 4.01 8.44
C PHE A 54 -8.31 4.58 9.86
N THR A 55 -7.53 3.97 10.76
CA THR A 55 -7.44 4.42 12.15
C THR A 55 -6.81 5.81 12.26
N VAL A 56 -5.78 6.11 11.46
CA VAL A 56 -5.21 7.46 11.35
C VAL A 56 -6.24 8.46 10.83
N ALA A 57 -7.01 8.12 9.79
CA ALA A 57 -8.07 8.97 9.27
C ALA A 57 -9.17 9.25 10.33
N GLN A 58 -9.55 8.23 11.12
CA GLN A 58 -10.48 8.42 12.23
C GLN A 58 -9.89 9.31 13.32
N ALA A 59 -8.61 9.17 13.65
CA ALA A 59 -7.92 10.02 14.62
C ALA A 59 -7.90 11.50 14.16
N LEU A 60 -7.62 11.75 12.88
CA LEU A 60 -7.71 13.09 12.29
C LEU A 60 -9.14 13.62 12.26
N ARG A 61 -10.14 12.76 11.99
CA ARG A 61 -11.56 13.14 12.04
C ARG A 61 -12.00 13.54 13.44
N VAL A 62 -11.58 12.81 14.48
CA VAL A 62 -11.84 13.17 15.89
C VAL A 62 -11.19 14.50 16.23
N ARG A 63 -9.95 14.72 15.79
CA ARG A 63 -9.25 15.99 15.96
C ARG A 63 -10.00 17.15 15.31
N TYR A 64 -10.52 16.96 14.09
CA TYR A 64 -11.31 17.96 13.38
C TYR A 64 -12.68 18.22 14.04
N ALA A 65 -13.40 17.17 14.44
CA ALA A 65 -14.72 17.28 15.05
C ALA A 65 -14.69 17.97 16.42
N LEU A 66 -13.65 17.69 17.22
CA LEU A 66 -13.47 18.26 18.56
C LEU A 66 -12.56 19.48 18.57
N ARG A 67 -12.32 20.14 17.43
CA ARG A 67 -11.41 21.29 17.30
C ARG A 67 -11.70 22.46 18.27
N LYS A 68 -12.94 22.57 18.77
CA LYS A 68 -13.34 23.55 19.79
C LYS A 68 -12.73 23.28 21.16
N TYR A 69 -12.47 22.02 21.49
CA TYR A 69 -11.94 21.58 22.79
C TYR A 69 -10.57 20.89 22.58
N LYS A 70 -9.51 21.70 22.58
CA LYS A 70 -8.13 21.27 22.26
C LYS A 70 -7.68 20.04 23.06
N GLU A 71 -7.79 20.09 24.39
CA GLU A 71 -7.37 18.99 25.28
C GLU A 71 -8.16 17.70 25.03
N LEU A 72 -9.48 17.81 24.82
CA LEU A 72 -10.35 16.66 24.56
C LEU A 72 -10.05 16.04 23.18
N SER A 73 -9.80 16.88 22.17
CA SER A 73 -9.43 16.44 20.82
C SER A 73 -8.10 15.67 20.81
N LEU A 74 -7.13 16.12 21.60
CA LEU A 74 -5.80 15.54 21.69
C LEU A 74 -5.86 14.20 22.45
N SER A 75 -6.60 14.14 23.56
CA SER A 75 -6.87 12.90 24.29
C SER A 75 -7.57 11.86 23.41
N GLY A 76 -8.62 12.24 22.67
CA GLY A 76 -9.33 11.35 21.76
C GLY A 76 -8.45 10.82 20.62
N MET A 77 -7.61 11.69 20.04
CA MET A 77 -6.62 11.30 19.04
C MET A 77 -5.59 10.31 19.61
N CYS A 78 -5.02 10.60 20.78
CA CYS A 78 -4.04 9.73 21.44
C CYS A 78 -4.62 8.37 21.83
N CYS A 79 -5.89 8.31 22.27
CA CYS A 79 -6.58 7.05 22.56
C CYS A 79 -6.67 6.16 21.31
N LEU A 80 -7.10 6.73 20.17
CA LEU A 80 -7.17 5.99 18.91
C LEU A 80 -5.79 5.54 18.40
N LEU A 81 -4.77 6.39 18.53
CA LEU A 81 -3.40 6.03 18.16
C LEU A 81 -2.81 4.96 19.09
N CYS A 82 -3.17 4.96 20.37
CA CYS A 82 -2.79 3.91 21.32
C CYS A 82 -3.39 2.57 20.92
N VAL A 83 -4.67 2.53 20.58
CA VAL A 83 -5.33 1.31 20.06
C VAL A 83 -4.66 0.83 18.78
N ALA A 84 -4.38 1.72 17.82
CA ALA A 84 -3.66 1.37 16.59
C ALA A 84 -2.27 0.79 16.88
N SER A 85 -1.53 1.41 17.79
CA SER A 85 -0.19 0.97 18.20
C SER A 85 -0.23 -0.39 18.89
N SER A 86 -1.24 -0.63 19.74
CA SER A 86 -1.46 -1.93 20.39
C SER A 86 -1.77 -3.04 19.39
N MET A 87 -2.60 -2.75 18.36
CA MET A 87 -2.91 -3.68 17.28
C MET A 87 -1.65 -4.02 16.46
N MET A 88 -0.81 -3.02 16.18
CA MET A 88 0.47 -3.24 15.51
C MET A 88 1.44 -4.06 16.36
N ALA A 89 1.55 -3.78 17.65
CA ALA A 89 2.39 -4.53 18.58
C ALA A 89 1.93 -6.00 18.68
N TYR A 90 0.62 -6.23 18.77
CA TYR A 90 0.04 -7.57 18.75
C TYR A 90 0.35 -8.32 17.45
N THR A 91 0.19 -7.64 16.31
CA THR A 91 0.50 -8.22 15.00
C THR A 91 1.98 -8.58 14.91
N ASN A 92 2.87 -7.73 15.44
CA ASN A 92 4.30 -7.96 15.45
C ASN A 92 4.72 -9.13 16.37
N ALA A 93 4.05 -9.29 17.52
CA ALA A 93 4.33 -10.37 18.47
C ALA A 93 3.91 -11.76 17.93
N ASN A 94 2.85 -11.82 17.12
CA ASN A 94 2.28 -13.08 16.63
C ASN A 94 2.69 -13.44 15.18
N THR A 95 3.58 -12.67 14.55
CA THR A 95 4.01 -12.96 13.18
C THR A 95 5.13 -14.00 13.11
N ILE A 96 4.78 -15.20 12.67
CA ILE A 96 5.74 -16.30 12.42
C ILE A 96 6.42 -16.17 11.05
N THR A 97 5.72 -15.68 10.02
CA THR A 97 6.16 -15.83 8.61
C THR A 97 7.01 -14.71 8.01
N TYR A 98 7.01 -13.50 8.57
CA TYR A 98 7.81 -12.37 8.02
C TYR A 98 8.45 -11.47 9.09
N GLY A 99 8.54 -11.91 10.35
CA GLY A 99 9.18 -11.14 11.42
C GLY A 99 8.54 -9.77 11.67
N GLY A 100 7.23 -9.64 11.50
CA GLY A 100 6.50 -8.42 11.78
C GLY A 100 5.91 -7.69 10.58
N TYR A 101 5.28 -6.54 10.87
CA TYR A 101 4.80 -5.61 9.85
C TYR A 101 5.95 -5.01 9.02
N LEU A 102 7.07 -4.64 9.67
CA LEU A 102 8.24 -4.09 8.98
C LEU A 102 8.90 -5.11 8.04
N GLY A 103 9.00 -6.37 8.47
CA GLY A 103 9.55 -7.43 7.63
C GLY A 103 8.62 -7.81 6.48
N LEU A 104 7.29 -7.79 6.69
CA LEU A 104 6.30 -7.92 5.63
C LEU A 104 6.41 -6.79 4.60
N LEU A 105 6.51 -5.54 5.05
CA LEU A 105 6.65 -4.36 4.18
C LEU A 105 7.95 -4.41 3.38
N ARG A 106 9.07 -4.74 4.03
CA ARG A 106 10.36 -4.94 3.35
C ARG A 106 10.28 -6.04 2.30
N ARG A 107 9.65 -7.18 2.63
CA ARG A 107 9.49 -8.31 1.71
C ARG A 107 8.62 -7.93 0.52
N GLN A 108 7.50 -7.23 0.75
CA GLN A 108 6.63 -6.75 -0.31
C GLN A 108 7.34 -5.76 -1.22
N LEU A 109 8.08 -4.78 -0.68
CA LEU A 109 8.84 -3.84 -1.49
C LEU A 109 9.89 -4.54 -2.34
N TRP A 110 10.59 -5.53 -1.78
CA TRP A 110 11.55 -6.34 -2.52
C TRP A 110 10.90 -7.12 -3.66
N LEU A 111 9.77 -7.79 -3.39
CA LEU A 111 9.03 -8.54 -4.42
C LEU A 111 8.46 -7.59 -5.50
N SER A 112 7.91 -6.44 -5.12
CA SER A 112 7.44 -5.41 -6.05
C SER A 112 8.58 -4.86 -6.91
N PHE A 113 9.76 -4.62 -6.33
CA PHE A 113 10.93 -4.18 -7.08
C PHE A 113 11.41 -5.25 -8.08
N LYS A 114 11.48 -6.51 -7.65
CA LYS A 114 11.83 -7.65 -8.51
C LYS A 114 10.80 -7.81 -9.65
N PHE A 115 9.52 -7.65 -9.37
CA PHE A 115 8.46 -7.67 -10.37
C PHE A 115 8.61 -6.53 -11.37
N LEU A 116 8.83 -5.30 -10.89
CA LEU A 116 8.93 -4.11 -11.74
C LEU A 116 10.16 -4.16 -12.66
N THR A 117 11.32 -4.55 -12.14
CA THR A 117 12.56 -4.71 -12.91
C THR A 117 12.46 -5.82 -13.95
N THR A 118 11.82 -6.94 -13.62
CA THR A 118 11.62 -8.07 -14.56
C THR A 118 10.60 -7.73 -15.65
N ARG A 119 9.57 -6.93 -15.33
CA ARG A 119 8.47 -6.59 -16.26
C ARG A 119 8.63 -5.24 -16.95
N ILE A 120 9.69 -4.47 -16.68
CA ILE A 120 9.88 -3.12 -17.26
C ILE A 120 9.94 -3.16 -18.80
N HIS A 121 10.44 -4.26 -19.36
CA HIS A 121 10.49 -4.48 -20.81
C HIS A 121 9.23 -5.16 -21.38
N ALA A 122 8.28 -5.56 -20.53
CA ALA A 122 7.13 -6.36 -20.93
C ALA A 122 5.90 -5.54 -21.35
N GLY A 123 5.89 -4.21 -21.15
CA GLY A 123 4.83 -3.35 -21.69
C GLY A 123 4.76 -1.94 -21.08
N PRO A 124 3.95 -1.04 -21.66
CA PRO A 124 3.82 0.35 -21.21
C PRO A 124 3.18 0.48 -19.81
N LEU A 125 2.41 -0.54 -19.38
CA LEU A 125 1.65 -0.50 -18.14
C LEU A 125 2.56 -0.51 -16.89
N SER A 126 3.73 -1.17 -16.94
CA SER A 126 4.71 -1.14 -15.85
C SER A 126 5.31 0.25 -15.65
N ALA A 127 5.59 0.97 -16.75
CA ALA A 127 6.09 2.34 -16.70
C ALA A 127 5.06 3.29 -16.08
N VAL A 128 3.78 3.16 -16.45
CA VAL A 128 2.68 3.94 -15.87
C VAL A 128 2.54 3.66 -14.37
N THR A 129 2.61 2.40 -13.93
CA THR A 129 2.54 2.06 -12.50
C THR A 129 3.70 2.65 -11.69
N ALA A 130 4.92 2.66 -12.24
CA ALA A 130 6.08 3.27 -11.58
C ALA A 130 5.90 4.79 -11.45
N LEU A 131 5.44 5.46 -12.52
CA LEU A 131 5.21 6.89 -12.51
C LEU A 131 4.13 7.29 -11.50
N LEU A 132 3.01 6.56 -11.47
CA LEU A 132 1.93 6.79 -10.48
C LEU A 132 2.41 6.54 -9.05
N ALA A 133 3.24 5.52 -8.82
CA ALA A 133 3.81 5.26 -7.50
C ALA A 133 4.71 6.40 -7.02
N VAL A 134 5.56 6.94 -7.91
CA VAL A 134 6.42 8.10 -7.59
C VAL A 134 5.58 9.33 -7.28
N LEU A 135 4.59 9.66 -8.12
CA LEU A 135 3.68 10.77 -7.87
C LEU A 135 2.96 10.62 -6.53
N CYS A 136 2.39 9.44 -6.25
CA CYS A 136 1.72 9.15 -4.98
C CYS A 136 2.64 9.39 -3.79
N LEU A 137 3.89 8.93 -3.86
CA LEU A 137 4.87 9.11 -2.79
C LEU A 137 5.24 10.59 -2.61
N THR A 138 5.31 11.35 -3.71
CA THR A 138 5.64 12.77 -3.69
C THR A 138 4.54 13.60 -3.02
N TYR A 139 3.27 13.33 -3.37
CA TYR A 139 2.12 13.99 -2.74
C TYR A 139 1.93 13.56 -1.28
N ALA A 140 2.18 12.28 -0.94
CA ALA A 140 2.13 11.81 0.43
C ALA A 140 3.16 12.52 1.32
N ILE A 141 4.41 12.66 0.86
CA ILE A 141 5.45 13.39 1.59
C ILE A 141 5.07 14.85 1.79
N LYS A 142 4.58 15.52 0.73
CA LYS A 142 4.09 16.91 0.84
C LYS A 142 2.96 17.05 1.87
N GLY A 143 2.02 16.11 1.88
CA GLY A 143 0.91 16.09 2.84
C GLY A 143 1.35 15.86 4.30
N MET A 144 2.43 15.12 4.53
CA MET A 144 2.95 14.89 5.89
C MET A 144 3.53 16.15 6.53
N PHE A 145 4.11 17.06 5.74
CA PHE A 145 4.78 18.26 6.27
C PHE A 145 3.85 19.45 6.52
N SER A 146 2.64 19.48 5.94
CA SER A 146 1.69 20.57 6.15
C SER A 146 0.25 20.09 6.40
N PRO A 147 -0.03 19.50 7.58
CA PRO A 147 -1.41 19.38 8.04
C PRO A 147 -1.86 20.73 8.60
N GLU A 148 -2.30 21.64 7.73
CA GLU A 148 -2.95 22.89 8.14
C GLU A 148 -4.29 22.57 8.81
N PHE A 149 -4.32 22.67 10.14
CA PHE A 149 -5.56 22.67 10.91
C PHE A 149 -5.79 24.09 11.42
N GLU A 150 -6.77 24.77 10.82
CA GLU A 150 -7.24 26.07 11.30
C GLU A 150 -8.00 25.85 12.62
N TYR A 151 -7.45 26.36 13.71
CA TYR A 151 -8.07 26.29 15.03
C TYR A 151 -8.89 27.56 15.27
N PHE A 152 -10.09 27.41 15.83
CA PHE A 152 -11.00 28.51 16.20
C PHE A 152 -10.50 29.30 17.44
N GLU A 153 -9.19 29.31 17.72
CA GLU A 153 -8.65 29.98 18.92
C GLU A 153 -9.03 31.49 18.93
N ASP A 154 -9.15 32.13 17.76
CA ASP A 154 -9.54 33.54 17.65
C ASP A 154 -11.02 33.81 17.99
N ASP A 155 -11.94 32.93 17.61
CA ASP A 155 -13.38 33.12 17.85
C ASP A 155 -13.77 32.94 19.33
N LEU A 156 -13.06 32.04 20.04
CA LEU A 156 -13.35 31.73 21.43
C LEU A 156 -12.82 32.81 22.39
N VAL A 157 -11.67 33.41 22.07
CA VAL A 157 -11.15 34.59 22.78
C VAL A 157 -12.06 35.80 22.55
N GLU A 158 -12.55 36.00 21.32
CA GLU A 158 -13.54 37.03 20.99
C GLU A 158 -14.86 36.83 21.77
N GLU A 159 -15.42 35.62 21.81
CA GLU A 159 -16.65 35.32 22.56
C GLU A 159 -16.49 35.52 24.07
N VAL A 160 -15.41 35.01 24.67
CA VAL A 160 -15.13 35.21 26.10
C VAL A 160 -14.95 36.71 26.39
N LYS A 161 -14.20 37.43 25.55
CA LYS A 161 -13.97 38.88 25.71
C LYS A 161 -15.25 39.70 25.53
N ARG A 162 -16.19 39.29 24.66
CA ARG A 162 -17.53 39.89 24.55
C ARG A 162 -18.38 39.61 25.78
N THR A 163 -18.33 38.39 26.31
CA THR A 163 -19.10 37.99 27.50
C THR A 163 -18.65 38.75 28.75
N TRP A 164 -17.35 39.01 28.90
CA TRP A 164 -16.79 39.85 29.96
C TRP A 164 -17.03 41.34 29.78
N ARG A 165 -17.25 41.82 28.55
CA ARG A 165 -17.56 43.24 28.28
C ARG A 165 -19.04 43.59 28.53
N ASN A 166 -19.91 42.58 28.50
CA ASN A 166 -21.36 42.72 28.72
C ASN A 166 -21.80 42.42 30.17
N ARG A 167 -20.85 42.17 31.07
CA ARG A 167 -21.06 42.13 32.53
C ARG A 167 -20.41 43.36 33.15
#